data_AF-A0A0Q9TMJ9-F1
#
_entry.id   AF-A0A0Q9TMJ9-F1
#
_cell.length_a   1.000
_cell.length_b   1.000
_cell.length_c   1.000
_cell.angle_alpha   90.00
_cell.angle_beta   90.00
_cell.angle_gamma   90.00
#
_symmetry.space_group_name_H-M   'P 1'
#
loop_
_entity.id
_entity.type
_entity.pdbx_description
1 polymer ?
#
loop_
_entity_poly.entity_id
_entity_poly.type
_entity_poly.pdbx_seq_one_letter_code
_entity_poly.pdbx_strand_id
1 'polypeptide(L)'
;MRAQPRRFYDGGVLPVGDRVGLPPDPAHDPRIVLERHDEAGLEVFSLERRIAYDDRHLGEILVPATTDFRTDLTSTPALFTWLVPKTGAHLPAALVHDALVAGGGDPSYDSTEGHVIDRVEADRVFRDAMADTGTGVVRRWIVWSAVTAATIFVGGGLTAASGWSPLRRWAQRVGAGASIAVIVYLGYCATGDLFDRDWPLAWAVPWMGERPWWQEVLGGLSGAVVVPLVLSLLWGRFRMAGAIAGVMLAVLLHVTVGLAAISLGYQLSERLAAHAPRVARAVAVGVAGGAVVVFGWFTLG
;
A
#
# COMPACT_ATOMS: atom_id res chain seq x y z
N MET A 1 -13.11 5.78 15.89
CA MET A 1 -14.52 5.55 15.52
C MET A 1 -14.88 4.11 15.82
N ARG A 2 -16.06 3.89 16.44
CA ARG A 2 -16.64 2.56 16.68
C ARG A 2 -17.32 2.10 15.38
N ALA A 3 -17.21 0.81 15.06
CA ALA A 3 -17.89 0.22 13.90
C ALA A 3 -19.40 0.39 14.03
N GLN A 4 -20.07 0.78 12.95
CA GLN A 4 -21.52 0.72 12.84
C GLN A 4 -21.87 -0.38 11.84
N PRO A 5 -22.37 -1.55 12.30
CA PRO A 5 -22.82 -2.59 11.39
C PRO A 5 -23.93 -2.04 10.47
N ARG A 6 -23.94 -2.48 9.20
CA ARG A 6 -24.90 -2.13 8.13
C ARG A 6 -24.70 -0.83 7.35
N ARG A 7 -23.53 -0.19 7.41
CA ARG A 7 -23.20 0.92 6.46
C ARG A 7 -22.83 0.43 5.07
N PHE A 8 -22.48 -0.85 4.97
CA PHE A 8 -22.43 -1.58 3.72
C PHE A 8 -23.70 -2.43 3.58
N TYR A 9 -24.24 -2.46 2.37
CA TYR A 9 -25.39 -3.30 2.00
C TYR A 9 -25.37 -3.64 0.51
N ASP A 10 -26.33 -4.46 0.08
CA ASP A 10 -26.46 -4.90 -1.31
C ASP A 10 -26.76 -3.71 -2.23
N GLY A 11 -25.86 -3.38 -3.16
CA GLY A 11 -26.03 -2.29 -4.10
C GLY A 11 -26.88 -2.66 -5.32
N GLY A 12 -27.34 -3.90 -5.42
CA GLY A 12 -28.11 -4.39 -6.55
C GLY A 12 -27.25 -4.73 -7.76
N VAL A 13 -27.83 -4.69 -8.96
CA VAL A 13 -27.20 -5.12 -10.22
C VAL A 13 -27.50 -4.08 -11.29
N LEU A 14 -26.48 -3.67 -12.04
CA LEU A 14 -26.67 -2.76 -13.17
C LEU A 14 -27.47 -3.45 -14.29
N PRO A 15 -28.37 -2.74 -14.99
CA PRO A 15 -29.02 -3.28 -16.17
C PRO A 15 -27.99 -3.51 -17.29
N VAL A 16 -28.05 -4.67 -17.95
CA VAL A 16 -27.13 -5.06 -19.03
C VAL A 16 -27.94 -5.65 -20.18
N GLY A 17 -28.00 -4.96 -21.33
CA GLY A 17 -28.83 -5.38 -22.47
C GLY A 17 -30.29 -5.54 -22.05
N ASP A 18 -30.86 -6.73 -22.25
CA ASP A 18 -32.25 -7.06 -21.88
C ASP A 18 -32.42 -7.46 -20.39
N ARG A 19 -31.34 -7.56 -19.62
CA ARG A 19 -31.42 -7.90 -18.18
C ARG A 19 -31.87 -6.68 -17.38
N VAL A 20 -33.02 -6.82 -16.73
CA VAL A 20 -33.53 -5.84 -15.76
C VAL A 20 -32.57 -5.76 -14.57
N GLY A 21 -32.07 -4.55 -14.29
CA GLY A 21 -31.23 -4.30 -13.13
C GLY A 21 -32.00 -4.51 -11.82
N LEU A 22 -31.27 -4.73 -10.73
CA LEU A 22 -31.84 -4.78 -9.38
C LEU A 22 -31.46 -3.50 -8.64
N PRO A 23 -32.40 -2.81 -7.98
CA PRO A 23 -32.09 -1.63 -7.19
C PRO A 23 -31.26 -2.00 -5.94
N PRO A 24 -30.59 -1.02 -5.31
CA PRO A 24 -29.97 -1.20 -4.00
C PRO A 24 -31.00 -1.62 -2.94
N ASP A 25 -30.58 -2.49 -2.02
CA ASP A 25 -31.42 -2.99 -0.93
C ASP A 25 -30.68 -2.93 0.43
N PRO A 26 -30.96 -1.89 1.25
CA PRO A 26 -30.39 -1.73 2.58
C PRO A 26 -30.76 -2.83 3.60
N ALA A 27 -31.76 -3.66 3.29
CA ALA A 27 -32.17 -4.75 4.16
C ALA A 27 -31.19 -5.94 4.11
N HIS A 28 -30.38 -6.04 3.06
CA HIS A 28 -29.49 -7.17 2.82
C HIS A 28 -28.02 -6.80 2.97
N ASP A 29 -27.24 -7.75 3.47
CA ASP A 29 -25.78 -7.61 3.58
C ASP A 29 -25.13 -7.45 2.19
N PRO A 30 -23.97 -6.77 2.10
CA PRO A 30 -23.28 -6.59 0.83
C PRO A 30 -22.89 -7.94 0.22
N ARG A 31 -23.12 -8.10 -1.08
CA ARG A 31 -22.76 -9.30 -1.83
C ARG A 31 -21.74 -8.96 -2.90
N ILE A 32 -20.53 -9.48 -2.73
CA ILE A 32 -19.43 -9.28 -3.68
C ILE A 32 -19.45 -10.42 -4.70
N VAL A 33 -19.70 -10.10 -5.96
CA VAL A 33 -19.61 -11.04 -7.09
C VAL A 33 -18.62 -10.46 -8.08
N LEU A 34 -17.52 -11.16 -8.30
CA LEU A 34 -16.43 -10.72 -9.16
C LEU A 34 -16.29 -11.69 -10.33
N GLU A 35 -16.18 -11.17 -11.53
CA GLU A 35 -15.70 -11.93 -12.69
C GLU A 35 -14.23 -11.57 -12.94
N ARG A 36 -13.41 -12.60 -13.11
CA ARG A 36 -11.97 -12.48 -13.32
C ARG A 36 -11.69 -12.39 -14.82
N HIS A 37 -10.90 -11.41 -15.20
CA HIS A 37 -10.41 -11.19 -16.56
C HIS A 37 -8.87 -11.22 -16.56
N ASP A 38 -8.28 -11.64 -17.69
CA ASP A 38 -6.85 -11.55 -17.96
C ASP A 38 -6.66 -10.54 -19.10
N GLU A 39 -6.21 -9.33 -18.74
CA GLU A 39 -6.03 -8.23 -19.67
C GLU A 39 -4.52 -7.94 -19.79
N ALA A 40 -3.94 -8.26 -20.95
CA ALA A 40 -2.50 -8.09 -21.22
C ALA A 40 -1.56 -8.75 -20.18
N GLY A 41 -1.96 -9.90 -19.61
CA GLY A 41 -1.20 -10.62 -18.59
C GLY A 41 -1.35 -10.03 -17.18
N LEU A 42 -2.27 -9.09 -17.00
CA LEU A 42 -2.66 -8.56 -15.69
C LEU A 42 -4.03 -9.13 -15.32
N GLU A 43 -4.11 -9.63 -14.09
CA GLU A 43 -5.36 -10.10 -13.52
C GLU A 43 -6.17 -8.89 -13.05
N VAL A 44 -7.36 -8.71 -13.65
CA VAL A 44 -8.31 -7.65 -13.29
C VAL A 44 -9.70 -8.25 -13.08
N PHE A 45 -10.55 -7.57 -12.34
CA PHE A 45 -11.87 -8.06 -11.98
C PHE A 45 -12.95 -7.04 -12.34
N SER A 46 -14.07 -7.51 -12.89
CA SER A 46 -15.32 -6.74 -12.96
C SER A 46 -16.18 -7.04 -11.74
N LEU A 47 -16.92 -6.02 -11.28
CA LEU A 47 -17.83 -6.14 -10.14
C LEU A 47 -19.26 -6.32 -10.66
N GLU A 48 -19.69 -7.59 -10.74
CA GLU A 48 -20.99 -7.99 -11.32
C GLU A 48 -22.18 -7.61 -10.45
N ARG A 49 -21.96 -7.45 -9.15
CA ARG A 49 -22.97 -7.01 -8.20
C ARG A 49 -22.46 -5.80 -7.45
N ARG A 50 -23.24 -4.73 -7.46
CA ARG A 50 -22.85 -3.45 -6.86
C ARG A 50 -22.77 -3.56 -5.34
N ILE A 51 -21.91 -2.75 -4.77
CA ILE A 51 -21.78 -2.53 -3.34
C ILE A 51 -22.27 -1.12 -3.05
N ALA A 52 -23.15 -0.99 -2.07
CA ALA A 52 -23.54 0.30 -1.53
C ALA A 52 -22.79 0.57 -0.23
N TYR A 53 -22.25 1.77 -0.11
CA TYR A 53 -21.66 2.28 1.11
C TYR A 53 -22.33 3.61 1.47
N ASP A 54 -23.05 3.63 2.59
CA ASP A 54 -23.50 4.85 3.22
C ASP A 54 -22.27 5.52 3.88
N ASP A 55 -21.79 6.65 3.39
CA ASP A 55 -20.73 7.47 4.00
C ASP A 55 -21.34 8.53 4.92
N ARG A 56 -20.66 8.84 6.03
CA ARG A 56 -21.22 9.71 7.08
C ARG A 56 -21.39 11.16 6.63
N HIS A 57 -20.65 11.56 5.59
CA HIS A 57 -20.56 12.92 5.12
C HIS A 57 -21.09 13.10 3.70
N LEU A 58 -21.12 12.01 2.91
CA LEU A 58 -21.49 12.03 1.50
C LEU A 58 -22.76 11.23 1.17
N GLY A 59 -23.39 10.61 2.17
CA GLY A 59 -24.53 9.74 1.97
C GLY A 59 -24.16 8.47 1.18
N GLU A 60 -25.12 7.94 0.45
CA GLU A 60 -24.97 6.67 -0.28
C GLU A 60 -24.07 6.83 -1.52
N ILE A 61 -23.04 5.98 -1.57
CA ILE A 61 -22.11 5.77 -2.67
C ILE A 61 -22.33 4.35 -3.21
N LEU A 62 -22.68 4.23 -4.49
CA LEU A 62 -22.90 2.95 -5.17
C LEU A 62 -21.76 2.65 -6.15
N VAL A 63 -21.21 1.44 -6.07
CA VAL A 63 -20.06 1.01 -6.87
C VAL A 63 -20.28 -0.38 -7.48
N PRO A 64 -20.09 -0.59 -8.80
CA PRO A 64 -19.68 0.41 -9.79
C PRO A 64 -20.87 1.23 -10.33
N ALA A 65 -20.60 2.34 -11.00
CA ALA A 65 -21.58 3.09 -11.80
C ALA A 65 -21.82 2.45 -13.18
N THR A 66 -20.81 1.78 -13.74
CA THR A 66 -20.86 1.16 -15.07
C THR A 66 -20.32 -0.27 -15.03
N THR A 67 -20.67 -1.06 -16.04
CA THR A 67 -20.19 -2.44 -16.21
C THR A 67 -18.72 -2.52 -16.66
N ASP A 68 -18.17 -1.41 -17.11
CA ASP A 68 -16.80 -1.30 -17.60
C ASP A 68 -15.79 -1.09 -16.47
N PHE A 69 -16.26 -0.92 -15.22
CA PHE A 69 -15.40 -0.82 -14.06
C PHE A 69 -14.50 -2.06 -13.95
N ARG A 70 -13.21 -1.81 -13.72
CA ARG A 70 -12.18 -2.82 -13.48
C ARG A 70 -11.43 -2.47 -12.20
N THR A 71 -11.16 -3.49 -11.40
CA THR A 71 -10.43 -3.40 -10.12
C THR A 71 -9.39 -4.51 -10.04
N ASP A 72 -8.25 -4.24 -9.42
CA ASP A 72 -7.24 -5.24 -9.04
C ASP A 72 -7.41 -5.70 -7.58
N LEU A 73 -8.59 -5.44 -7.00
CA LEU A 73 -9.05 -5.62 -5.62
C LEU A 73 -8.34 -4.71 -4.61
N THR A 74 -7.02 -4.80 -4.56
CA THR A 74 -6.17 -3.98 -3.71
C THR A 74 -4.79 -3.94 -4.32
N SER A 75 -4.36 -2.77 -4.79
CA SER A 75 -3.03 -2.53 -5.39
C SER A 75 -1.89 -2.53 -4.35
N THR A 76 -1.80 -3.57 -3.52
CA THR A 76 -0.68 -3.78 -2.59
C THR A 76 0.48 -4.44 -3.34
N PRO A 77 1.68 -3.84 -3.38
CA PRO A 77 2.85 -4.49 -3.96
C PRO A 77 3.08 -5.86 -3.32
N ALA A 78 3.44 -6.87 -4.12
CA ALA A 78 3.58 -8.26 -3.66
C ALA A 78 4.43 -8.38 -2.38
N LEU A 79 5.49 -7.57 -2.29
CA LEU A 79 6.41 -7.50 -1.15
C LEU A 79 5.75 -7.12 0.19
N PHE A 80 4.59 -6.47 0.15
CA PHE A 80 3.84 -6.00 1.33
C PHE A 80 2.55 -6.78 1.58
N THR A 81 2.29 -7.84 0.81
CA THR A 81 1.09 -8.67 1.00
C THR A 81 1.05 -9.41 2.34
N TRP A 82 2.21 -9.63 2.96
CA TRP A 82 2.30 -10.15 4.34
C TRP A 82 1.78 -9.14 5.39
N LEU A 83 1.82 -7.84 5.09
CA LEU A 83 1.36 -6.77 5.97
C LEU A 83 -0.12 -6.43 5.71
N VAL A 84 -0.49 -6.31 4.43
CA VAL A 84 -1.85 -6.03 3.98
C VAL A 84 -2.21 -7.09 2.92
N PRO A 85 -2.98 -8.14 3.28
CA PRO A 85 -3.38 -9.15 2.31
C PRO A 85 -4.30 -8.55 1.25
N LYS A 86 -4.33 -9.13 0.03
CA LYS A 86 -5.20 -8.64 -1.07
C LYS A 86 -6.71 -8.73 -0.79
N THR A 87 -7.10 -9.59 0.15
CA THR A 87 -8.51 -9.81 0.52
C THR A 87 -8.66 -9.91 2.03
N GLY A 88 -9.91 -9.81 2.50
CA GLY A 88 -10.27 -9.91 3.90
C GLY A 88 -11.36 -8.90 4.26
N ALA A 89 -11.46 -8.56 5.55
CA ALA A 89 -12.48 -7.62 6.03
C ALA A 89 -12.46 -6.24 5.33
N HIS A 90 -11.31 -5.80 4.81
CA HIS A 90 -11.19 -4.51 4.14
C HIS A 90 -11.64 -4.53 2.67
N LEU A 91 -11.93 -5.70 2.09
CA LEU A 91 -12.22 -5.85 0.65
C LEU A 91 -13.40 -4.97 0.18
N PRO A 92 -14.57 -4.90 0.87
CA PRO A 92 -15.63 -3.99 0.45
C PRO A 92 -15.18 -2.52 0.40
N ALA A 93 -14.36 -2.11 1.37
CA ALA A 93 -13.82 -0.75 1.44
C ALA A 93 -12.81 -0.47 0.31
N ALA A 94 -12.00 -1.47 -0.06
CA ALA A 94 -11.04 -1.36 -1.15
C ALA A 94 -11.75 -1.24 -2.51
N LEU A 95 -12.79 -2.04 -2.75
CA LEU A 95 -13.61 -1.94 -3.97
C LEU A 95 -14.26 -0.56 -4.13
N VAL A 96 -14.77 0.01 -3.02
CA VAL A 96 -15.29 1.39 -3.04
C VAL A 96 -14.18 2.39 -3.34
N HIS A 97 -13.02 2.28 -2.68
CA HIS A 97 -11.88 3.18 -2.93
C HIS A 97 -11.41 3.13 -4.38
N ASP A 98 -11.24 1.93 -4.94
CA ASP A 98 -10.82 1.72 -6.33
C ASP A 98 -11.74 2.45 -7.31
N ALA A 99 -13.06 2.38 -7.10
CA ALA A 99 -14.02 3.10 -7.93
C ALA A 99 -14.00 4.61 -7.73
N LEU A 100 -13.73 5.09 -6.50
CA LEU A 100 -13.57 6.52 -6.23
C LEU A 100 -12.28 7.10 -6.84
N VAL A 101 -11.24 6.28 -7.02
CA VAL A 101 -9.94 6.72 -7.55
C VAL A 101 -9.67 6.29 -9.00
N ALA A 102 -10.55 5.49 -9.60
CA ALA A 102 -10.51 5.05 -10.98
C ALA A 102 -10.30 6.26 -11.89
N GLY A 103 -9.19 6.24 -12.65
CA GLY A 103 -8.81 7.35 -13.50
C GLY A 103 -9.45 7.23 -14.90
N GLY A 104 -9.86 8.37 -15.46
CA GLY A 104 -10.27 8.48 -16.86
C GLY A 104 -11.79 8.53 -17.05
N GLY A 105 -12.29 9.70 -17.49
CA GLY A 105 -13.68 9.86 -17.89
C GLY A 105 -14.65 10.08 -16.72
N ASP A 106 -15.87 9.54 -16.89
CA ASP A 106 -16.97 9.67 -15.94
C ASP A 106 -16.69 8.91 -14.62
N PRO A 107 -17.30 9.33 -13.50
CA PRO A 107 -17.11 8.66 -12.21
C PRO A 107 -17.47 7.17 -12.28
N SER A 108 -16.63 6.30 -11.71
CA SER A 108 -16.94 4.87 -11.59
C SER A 108 -17.86 4.54 -10.40
N TYR A 109 -18.48 5.57 -9.81
CA TYR A 109 -19.41 5.49 -8.68
C TYR A 109 -20.62 6.40 -8.93
N ASP A 110 -21.77 6.04 -8.34
CA ASP A 110 -22.93 6.93 -8.26
C ASP A 110 -23.07 7.46 -6.83
N SER A 111 -23.07 8.77 -6.67
CA SER A 111 -23.46 9.43 -5.41
C SER A 111 -24.92 9.85 -5.51
N THR A 112 -25.75 9.35 -4.60
CA THR A 112 -27.18 9.70 -4.56
C THR A 112 -27.43 11.19 -4.30
N GLU A 113 -26.49 11.85 -3.63
CA GLU A 113 -26.52 13.29 -3.36
C GLU A 113 -25.76 14.12 -4.41
N GLY A 114 -25.20 13.48 -5.44
CA GLY A 114 -24.50 14.14 -6.55
C GLY A 114 -23.12 14.71 -6.19
N HIS A 115 -22.46 14.17 -5.16
CA HIS A 115 -21.14 14.64 -4.75
C HIS A 115 -20.06 14.24 -5.75
N VAL A 116 -19.15 15.18 -6.03
CA VAL A 116 -17.90 14.91 -6.75
C VAL A 116 -16.79 14.71 -5.72
N ILE A 117 -16.37 13.46 -5.57
CA ILE A 117 -15.42 13.00 -4.56
C ILE A 117 -14.00 13.11 -5.12
N ASP A 118 -13.16 13.93 -4.48
CA ASP A 118 -11.73 13.99 -4.81
C ASP A 118 -10.95 12.83 -4.17
N ARG A 119 -9.70 12.61 -4.60
CA ARG A 119 -8.89 11.49 -4.07
C ARG A 119 -8.62 11.59 -2.57
N VAL A 120 -8.56 12.79 -2.01
CA VAL A 120 -8.25 12.96 -0.59
C VAL A 120 -9.48 12.62 0.25
N GLU A 121 -10.65 12.94 -0.24
CA GLU A 121 -11.90 12.49 0.33
C GLU A 121 -12.11 10.98 0.11
N ALA A 122 -11.73 10.43 -1.04
CA ALA A 122 -11.71 8.98 -1.26
C ALA A 122 -10.84 8.25 -0.23
N ASP A 123 -9.65 8.77 0.09
CA ASP A 123 -8.79 8.21 1.13
C ASP A 123 -9.46 8.26 2.52
N ARG A 124 -10.18 9.35 2.84
CA ARG A 124 -10.98 9.45 4.08
C ARG A 124 -12.07 8.39 4.11
N VAL A 125 -12.88 8.31 3.05
CA VAL A 125 -13.95 7.34 2.86
C VAL A 125 -13.40 5.93 3.05
N PHE A 126 -12.25 5.61 2.44
CA PHE A 126 -11.64 4.29 2.56
C PHE A 126 -11.27 3.93 4.00
N ARG A 127 -10.66 4.87 4.74
CA ARG A 127 -10.30 4.63 6.15
C ARG A 127 -11.53 4.41 7.03
N ASP A 128 -12.58 5.20 6.82
CA ASP A 128 -13.81 5.14 7.59
C ASP A 128 -14.61 3.87 7.23
N ALA A 129 -14.68 3.51 5.94
CA ALA A 129 -15.26 2.28 5.43
C ALA A 129 -14.54 1.04 5.99
N MET A 130 -13.21 1.04 6.05
CA MET A 130 -12.44 -0.02 6.71
C MET A 130 -12.82 -0.17 8.18
N ALA A 131 -13.13 0.92 8.89
CA ALA A 131 -13.61 0.82 10.27
C ALA A 131 -15.00 0.16 10.34
N ASP A 132 -15.86 0.42 9.37
CA ASP A 132 -17.22 -0.13 9.30
C ASP A 132 -17.25 -1.61 8.89
N THR A 133 -16.23 -2.09 8.19
CA THR A 133 -16.04 -3.52 7.94
C THR A 133 -15.30 -4.27 9.07
N GLY A 134 -14.97 -3.59 10.17
CA GLY A 134 -14.30 -4.20 11.32
C GLY A 134 -12.78 -4.31 11.18
N THR A 135 -12.16 -3.62 10.21
CA THR A 135 -10.69 -3.59 10.08
C THR A 135 -10.06 -2.91 11.29
N GLY A 136 -9.07 -3.58 11.88
CA GLY A 136 -8.36 -3.11 13.07
C GLY A 136 -7.75 -1.72 12.90
N VAL A 137 -7.72 -0.94 14.00
CA VAL A 137 -7.31 0.47 14.01
C VAL A 137 -5.94 0.69 13.39
N VAL A 138 -4.93 -0.08 13.81
CA VAL A 138 -3.56 0.06 13.29
C VAL A 138 -3.52 -0.19 11.78
N ARG A 139 -4.12 -1.29 11.31
CA ARG A 139 -4.13 -1.66 9.89
C ARG A 139 -4.78 -0.57 9.02
N ARG A 140 -5.95 -0.07 9.39
CA ARG A 140 -6.63 0.97 8.59
C ARG A 140 -5.83 2.27 8.50
N TRP A 141 -5.09 2.64 9.56
CA TRP A 141 -4.24 3.83 9.55
C TRP A 141 -2.98 3.65 8.70
N ILE A 142 -2.38 2.46 8.71
CA ILE A 142 -1.26 2.11 7.83
C ILE A 142 -1.70 2.19 6.37
N VAL A 143 -2.80 1.52 6.02
CA VAL A 143 -3.35 1.51 4.66
C VAL A 143 -3.72 2.92 4.20
N TRP A 144 -4.43 3.68 5.05
CA TRP A 144 -4.77 5.08 4.78
C TRP A 144 -3.53 5.94 4.50
N SER A 145 -2.46 5.78 5.29
CA SER A 145 -1.24 6.55 5.11
C SER A 145 -0.54 6.23 3.78
N ALA A 146 -0.61 4.97 3.34
CA ALA A 146 -0.06 4.54 2.06
C ALA A 146 -0.83 5.14 0.87
N VAL A 147 -2.18 5.07 0.86
CA VAL A 147 -2.99 5.67 -0.21
C VAL A 147 -2.87 7.19 -0.23
N THR A 148 -2.80 7.84 0.93
CA THR A 148 -2.58 9.30 1.02
C THR A 148 -1.19 9.71 0.51
N ALA A 149 -0.16 8.91 0.78
CA ALA A 149 1.15 9.14 0.18
C ALA A 149 1.06 9.03 -1.36
N ALA A 150 0.38 8.01 -1.89
CA ALA A 150 0.16 7.87 -3.33
C ALA A 150 -0.62 9.07 -3.92
N THR A 151 -1.67 9.54 -3.23
CA THR A 151 -2.46 10.73 -3.62
C THR A 151 -1.60 12.00 -3.76
N ILE A 152 -0.56 12.16 -2.93
CA ILE A 152 0.38 13.29 -3.05
C ILE A 152 1.20 13.19 -4.35
N PHE A 153 1.67 12.00 -4.72
CA PHE A 153 2.60 11.80 -5.83
C PHE A 153 1.93 11.59 -7.20
N VAL A 154 0.73 11.00 -7.25
CA VAL A 154 0.04 10.72 -8.52
C VAL A 154 -0.43 12.02 -9.21
N GLY A 155 -0.28 12.07 -10.54
CA GLY A 155 -0.82 13.14 -11.38
C GLY A 155 -2.33 13.27 -11.22
N GLY A 156 -2.81 14.45 -10.81
CA GLY A 156 -4.23 14.66 -10.50
C GLY A 156 -4.67 14.25 -9.09
N GLY A 157 -3.84 13.63 -8.25
CA GLY A 157 -4.28 13.28 -6.88
C GLY A 157 -4.58 14.49 -5.98
N LEU A 158 -3.92 15.61 -6.24
CA LEU A 158 -4.25 16.92 -5.68
C LEU A 158 -4.84 17.79 -6.83
N THR A 159 -6.07 17.49 -7.28
CA THR A 159 -6.73 18.21 -8.40
C THR A 159 -7.01 19.69 -8.07
N ALA A 160 -7.39 20.48 -9.08
CA ALA A 160 -7.89 21.83 -8.86
C ALA A 160 -9.20 21.87 -8.03
N ALA A 161 -9.99 20.80 -8.07
CA ALA A 161 -11.20 20.64 -7.25
C ALA A 161 -10.90 20.68 -5.75
N SER A 162 -9.69 20.29 -5.32
CA SER A 162 -9.29 20.39 -3.92
C SER A 162 -9.02 21.84 -3.46
N GLY A 163 -9.05 22.82 -4.38
CA GLY A 163 -8.81 24.24 -4.10
C GLY A 163 -7.33 24.63 -3.92
N TRP A 164 -6.39 23.78 -4.34
CA TRP A 164 -4.95 23.98 -4.06
C TRP A 164 -4.25 24.75 -5.17
N SER A 165 -3.47 25.77 -4.79
CA SER A 165 -2.59 26.46 -5.75
C SER A 165 -1.49 25.50 -6.26
N PRO A 166 -1.06 25.63 -7.54
CA PRO A 166 0.01 24.81 -8.10
C PRO A 166 1.29 24.79 -7.26
N LEU A 167 1.66 25.94 -6.70
CA LEU A 167 2.84 26.09 -5.85
C LEU A 167 2.71 25.26 -4.56
N ARG A 168 1.54 25.27 -3.91
CA ARG A 168 1.32 24.45 -2.70
C ARG A 168 1.40 22.96 -2.99
N ARG A 169 0.86 22.50 -4.14
CA ARG A 169 0.98 21.10 -4.56
C ARG A 169 2.42 20.68 -4.80
N TRP A 170 3.19 21.55 -5.46
CA TRP A 170 4.61 21.30 -5.69
C TRP A 170 5.39 21.26 -4.38
N ALA A 171 5.20 22.26 -3.50
CA ALA A 171 5.85 22.30 -2.19
C ALA A 171 5.52 21.05 -1.34
N GLN A 172 4.26 20.59 -1.38
CA GLN A 172 3.83 19.36 -0.71
C GLN A 172 4.54 18.12 -1.24
N ARG A 173 4.66 17.98 -2.56
CA ARG A 173 5.38 16.86 -3.20
C ARG A 173 6.87 16.89 -2.89
N VAL A 174 7.48 18.06 -2.92
CA VAL A 174 8.89 18.25 -2.58
C VAL A 174 9.12 17.93 -1.11
N GLY A 175 8.29 18.42 -0.20
CA GLY A 175 8.39 18.13 1.24
C GLY A 175 8.25 16.64 1.54
N ALA A 176 7.22 15.98 0.97
CA ALA A 176 7.04 14.54 1.11
C ALA A 176 8.20 13.75 0.49
N GLY A 177 8.60 14.08 -0.74
CA GLY A 177 9.71 13.43 -1.44
C GLY A 177 11.05 13.58 -0.71
N ALA A 178 11.36 14.79 -0.22
CA ALA A 178 12.56 15.06 0.56
C ALA A 178 12.56 14.28 1.88
N SER A 179 11.41 14.21 2.58
CA SER A 179 11.31 13.41 3.80
C SER A 179 11.58 11.92 3.57
N ILE A 180 11.01 11.34 2.50
CA ILE A 180 11.24 9.94 2.12
C ILE A 180 12.71 9.71 1.78
N ALA A 181 13.31 10.61 0.99
CA ALA A 181 14.72 10.51 0.61
C ALA A 181 15.65 10.57 1.83
N VAL A 182 15.38 11.47 2.78
CA VAL A 182 16.15 11.56 4.04
C VAL A 182 16.01 10.29 4.87
N ILE A 183 14.80 9.73 4.99
CA ILE A 183 14.56 8.48 5.73
C ILE A 183 15.34 7.31 5.10
N VAL A 184 15.28 7.16 3.77
CA VAL A 184 16.00 6.10 3.06
C VAL A 184 17.52 6.28 3.21
N TYR A 185 18.02 7.50 3.06
CA TYR A 185 19.44 7.79 3.20
C TYR A 185 19.95 7.53 4.63
N LEU A 186 19.20 7.94 5.66
CA LEU A 186 19.55 7.64 7.04
C LEU A 186 19.49 6.15 7.35
N GLY A 187 18.52 5.42 6.78
CA GLY A 187 18.48 3.96 6.90
C GLY A 187 19.68 3.28 6.25
N TYR A 188 20.13 3.76 5.09
CA TYR A 188 21.38 3.32 4.46
C TYR A 188 22.59 3.56 5.36
N CYS A 189 22.72 4.75 5.95
CA CYS A 189 23.81 5.09 6.87
C CYS A 189 23.76 4.22 8.14
N ALA A 190 22.57 4.03 8.72
CA ALA A 190 22.36 3.19 9.89
C ALA A 190 22.70 1.71 9.63
N THR A 191 22.47 1.22 8.39
CA THR A 191 22.89 -0.13 8.00
C THR A 191 24.41 -0.25 8.02
N GLY A 192 25.12 0.71 7.42
CA GLY A 192 26.58 0.72 7.41
C GLY A 192 27.16 0.70 8.82
N ASP A 193 26.62 1.55 9.70
CA ASP A 193 27.05 1.66 11.11
C ASP A 193 26.81 0.35 11.88
N LEU A 194 25.62 -0.26 11.75
CA LEU A 194 25.28 -1.52 12.44
C LEU A 194 26.19 -2.71 12.07
N PHE A 195 26.81 -2.67 10.90
CA PHE A 195 27.72 -3.71 10.40
C PHE A 195 29.19 -3.29 10.43
N ASP A 196 29.52 -2.19 11.12
CA ASP A 196 30.88 -1.61 11.21
C ASP A 196 31.54 -1.48 9.82
N ARG A 197 30.76 -1.01 8.83
CA ARG A 197 31.16 -1.01 7.42
C ARG A 197 31.07 0.37 6.81
N ASP A 198 32.22 0.88 6.38
CA ASP A 198 32.31 2.13 5.63
C ASP A 198 31.73 1.96 4.22
N TRP A 199 30.52 2.48 4.03
CA TRP A 199 29.82 2.47 2.76
C TRP A 199 30.01 3.81 2.01
N PRO A 200 30.10 3.82 0.67
CA PRO A 200 30.26 5.05 -0.08
C PRO A 200 29.14 6.05 0.23
N LEU A 201 29.49 7.31 0.52
CA LEU A 201 28.54 8.38 0.88
C LEU A 201 27.76 8.16 2.19
N ALA A 202 28.04 7.10 2.94
CA ALA A 202 27.45 6.93 4.27
C ALA A 202 28.02 7.97 5.22
N TRP A 203 27.15 8.53 6.05
CA TRP A 203 27.50 9.50 7.09
C TRP A 203 27.36 8.84 8.45
N ALA A 204 28.31 9.12 9.37
CA ALA A 204 28.26 8.62 10.74
C ALA A 204 27.01 9.13 11.46
N VAL A 205 26.14 8.22 11.89
CA VAL A 205 24.86 8.57 12.49
C VAL A 205 25.08 8.92 13.96
N PRO A 206 24.85 10.18 14.41
CA PRO A 206 25.28 10.63 15.75
C PRO A 206 24.68 9.85 16.93
N TRP A 207 23.51 9.24 16.72
CA TRP A 207 22.81 8.45 17.74
C TRP A 207 23.08 6.95 17.67
N MET A 208 23.89 6.46 16.74
CA MET A 208 24.40 5.09 16.72
C MET A 208 25.87 5.14 17.16
N GLY A 209 26.84 5.42 16.28
CA GLY A 209 28.24 5.72 16.63
C GLY A 209 28.93 4.59 17.42
N GLU A 210 30.20 4.77 17.80
CA GLU A 210 30.95 3.71 18.50
C GLU A 210 30.36 3.42 19.89
N ARG A 211 29.47 2.43 19.97
CA ARG A 211 28.76 2.04 21.19
C ARG A 211 28.61 0.52 21.24
N PRO A 212 28.20 -0.06 22.38
CA PRO A 212 27.80 -1.46 22.40
C PRO A 212 26.64 -1.69 21.42
N TRP A 213 26.70 -2.76 20.64
CA TRP A 213 25.70 -3.13 19.62
C TRP A 213 24.22 -2.91 20.02
N TRP A 214 23.83 -3.27 21.24
CA TRP A 214 22.43 -3.09 21.68
C TRP A 214 22.03 -1.61 21.83
N GLN A 215 22.97 -0.71 22.15
CA GLN A 215 22.74 0.73 22.19
C GLN A 215 22.61 1.31 20.79
N GLU A 216 23.38 0.80 19.82
CA GLU A 216 23.25 1.16 18.41
C GLU A 216 21.88 0.76 17.88
N VAL A 217 21.41 -0.46 18.20
CA VAL A 217 20.06 -0.92 17.83
C VAL A 217 18.98 -0.02 18.44
N LEU A 218 19.07 0.30 19.73
CA LEU A 218 18.09 1.18 20.39
C LEU A 218 18.16 2.62 19.86
N GLY A 219 19.36 3.14 19.60
CA GLY A 219 19.60 4.45 19.01
C GLY A 219 19.03 4.52 17.59
N GLY A 220 19.31 3.52 16.77
CA GLY A 220 18.79 3.36 15.41
C GLY A 220 17.26 3.31 15.39
N LEU A 221 16.65 2.50 16.26
CA LEU A 221 15.20 2.43 16.41
C LEU A 221 14.61 3.77 16.86
N SER A 222 15.25 4.45 17.80
CA SER A 222 14.82 5.77 18.27
C SER A 222 14.87 6.80 17.15
N GLY A 223 15.94 6.81 16.35
CA GLY A 223 16.07 7.63 15.15
C GLY A 223 14.99 7.31 14.11
N ALA A 224 14.70 6.03 13.89
CA ALA A 224 13.65 5.56 12.99
C ALA A 224 12.22 5.95 13.42
N VAL A 225 12.03 6.38 14.68
CA VAL A 225 10.75 6.92 15.17
C VAL A 225 10.78 8.46 15.15
N VAL A 226 11.78 9.07 15.79
CA VAL A 226 11.83 10.52 16.00
C VAL A 226 12.00 11.29 14.69
N VAL A 227 12.91 10.84 13.81
CA VAL A 227 13.20 11.56 12.56
C VAL A 227 11.97 11.62 11.66
N PRO A 228 11.26 10.51 11.37
CA PRO A 228 10.03 10.58 10.59
C PRO A 228 8.93 11.43 11.23
N LEU A 229 8.79 11.42 12.56
CA LEU A 229 7.81 12.28 13.25
C LEU A 229 8.09 13.76 13.02
N VAL A 230 9.36 14.18 13.08
CA VAL A 230 9.75 15.58 12.80
C VAL A 230 9.57 15.90 11.32
N LEU A 231 10.04 15.04 10.41
CA LEU A 231 9.90 15.25 8.97
C LEU A 231 8.43 15.27 8.51
N SER A 232 7.54 14.59 9.22
CA SER A 232 6.10 14.61 8.93
C SER A 232 5.48 16.01 9.01
N LEU A 233 6.11 16.96 9.71
CA LEU A 233 5.65 18.35 9.74
C LEU A 233 5.72 19.01 8.35
N LEU A 234 6.62 18.56 7.49
CA LEU A 234 6.73 19.00 6.09
C LEU A 234 5.54 18.54 5.23
N TRP A 235 4.73 17.59 5.73
CA TRP A 235 3.55 17.09 5.03
C TRP A 235 2.31 17.96 5.27
N GLY A 236 2.41 19.07 6.01
CA GLY A 236 1.30 20.01 6.21
C GLY A 236 0.05 19.33 6.79
N ARG A 237 -1.09 19.39 6.08
CA ARG A 237 -2.33 18.74 6.53
C ARG A 237 -2.23 17.22 6.61
N PHE A 238 -1.29 16.62 5.89
CA PHE A 238 -1.07 15.17 5.83
C PHE A 238 -0.02 14.69 6.84
N ARG A 239 0.34 15.51 7.83
CA ARG A 239 1.35 15.17 8.87
C ARG A 239 1.13 13.81 9.53
N MET A 240 -0.12 13.41 9.77
CA MET A 240 -0.39 12.10 10.38
C MET A 240 -0.05 10.95 9.43
N ALA A 241 -0.38 11.10 8.13
CA ALA A 241 0.00 10.12 7.12
C ALA A 241 1.54 10.06 6.99
N GLY A 242 2.20 11.21 6.95
CA GLY A 242 3.66 11.29 6.90
C GLY A 242 4.35 10.66 8.11
N ALA A 243 3.81 10.85 9.32
CA ALA A 243 4.32 10.25 10.54
C ALA A 243 4.24 8.73 10.47
N ILE A 244 3.08 8.17 10.13
CA ILE A 244 2.87 6.73 10.07
C ILE A 244 3.68 6.12 8.92
N ALA A 245 3.55 6.65 7.71
CA ALA A 245 4.27 6.15 6.55
C ALA A 245 5.79 6.25 6.73
N GLY A 246 6.28 7.34 7.30
CA GLY A 246 7.70 7.56 7.55
C GLY A 246 8.28 6.62 8.62
N VAL A 247 7.57 6.42 9.74
CA VAL A 247 8.01 5.44 10.77
C VAL A 247 7.97 4.03 10.22
N MET A 248 6.91 3.66 9.51
CA MET A 248 6.81 2.36 8.84
C MET A 248 7.95 2.14 7.86
N LEU A 249 8.25 3.14 7.02
CA LEU A 249 9.35 3.09 6.07
C LEU A 249 10.68 2.92 6.79
N ALA A 250 10.99 3.74 7.81
CA ALA A 250 12.26 3.70 8.51
C ALA A 250 12.49 2.36 9.23
N VAL A 251 11.47 1.84 9.92
CA VAL A 251 11.55 0.58 10.67
C VAL A 251 11.61 -0.62 9.73
N LEU A 252 10.80 -0.63 8.68
CA LEU A 252 10.73 -1.76 7.75
C LEU A 252 11.73 -1.69 6.60
N LEU A 253 12.53 -0.63 6.46
CA LEU A 253 13.42 -0.45 5.31
C LEU A 253 14.32 -1.68 5.11
N HIS A 254 15.01 -2.10 6.16
CA HIS A 254 15.96 -3.22 6.12
C HIS A 254 15.27 -4.55 5.80
N VAL A 255 14.11 -4.80 6.41
CA VAL A 255 13.28 -5.99 6.12
C VAL A 255 12.82 -5.97 4.67
N THR A 256 12.43 -4.80 4.16
CA THR A 256 11.97 -4.60 2.77
C THR A 256 13.12 -4.89 1.79
N VAL A 257 14.32 -4.39 2.05
CA VAL A 257 15.51 -4.67 1.23
C VAL A 257 15.84 -6.16 1.25
N GLY A 258 15.82 -6.81 2.42
CA GLY A 258 16.07 -8.25 2.55
C GLY A 258 15.05 -9.09 1.77
N LEU A 259 13.75 -8.82 1.94
CA LEU A 259 12.69 -9.51 1.20
C LEU A 259 12.78 -9.24 -0.31
N ALA A 260 13.16 -8.02 -0.73
CA ALA A 260 13.36 -7.70 -2.14
C ALA A 260 14.53 -8.47 -2.73
N ALA A 261 15.65 -8.62 -2.00
CA ALA A 261 16.79 -9.40 -2.43
C ALA A 261 16.44 -10.90 -2.57
N ILE A 262 15.70 -11.46 -1.62
CA ILE A 262 15.20 -12.84 -1.69
C ILE A 262 14.26 -13.01 -2.89
N SER A 263 13.32 -12.08 -3.07
CA SER A 263 12.36 -12.12 -4.18
C SER A 263 13.06 -12.04 -5.54
N LEU A 264 14.05 -11.16 -5.68
CA LEU A 264 14.86 -11.04 -6.89
C LEU A 264 15.65 -12.34 -7.14
N GLY A 265 16.26 -12.91 -6.09
CA GLY A 265 16.97 -14.19 -6.18
C GLY A 265 16.07 -15.33 -6.66
N TYR A 266 14.83 -15.40 -6.14
CA TYR A 266 13.82 -16.34 -6.62
C TYR A 266 13.46 -16.09 -8.09
N GLN A 267 13.13 -14.86 -8.49
CA GLN A 267 12.77 -14.53 -9.87
C GLN A 267 13.89 -14.82 -10.86
N LEU A 268 15.15 -14.56 -10.49
CA LEU A 268 16.31 -14.89 -11.30
C LEU A 268 16.48 -16.41 -11.44
N SER A 269 16.24 -17.15 -10.35
CA SER A 269 16.31 -18.61 -10.35
C SER A 269 15.22 -19.22 -11.23
N GLU A 270 14.00 -18.70 -11.16
CA GLU A 270 12.88 -19.12 -12.00
C GLU A 270 13.16 -18.83 -13.48
N ARG A 271 13.63 -17.61 -13.79
CA ARG A 271 14.05 -17.25 -15.15
C ARG A 271 15.17 -18.16 -15.68
N LEU A 272 16.17 -18.47 -14.86
CA LEU A 272 17.26 -19.37 -15.22
C LEU A 272 16.76 -20.80 -15.46
N ALA A 273 15.85 -21.29 -14.61
CA ALA A 273 15.26 -22.62 -14.76
C ALA A 273 14.41 -22.72 -16.05
N ALA A 274 13.67 -21.67 -16.39
CA ALA A 274 12.88 -21.60 -17.62
C ALA A 274 13.75 -21.56 -18.89
N HIS A 275 14.85 -20.78 -18.89
CA HIS A 275 15.65 -20.57 -20.10
C HIS A 275 16.85 -21.53 -20.24
N ALA A 276 17.42 -22.00 -19.13
CA ALA A 276 18.65 -22.82 -19.11
C ALA A 276 18.63 -23.88 -17.98
N PRO A 277 17.75 -24.89 -18.06
CA PRO A 277 17.51 -25.85 -16.97
C PRO A 277 18.75 -26.65 -16.56
N ARG A 278 19.69 -26.91 -17.48
CA ARG A 278 20.96 -27.59 -17.17
C ARG A 278 21.87 -26.71 -16.30
N VAL A 279 21.95 -25.43 -16.62
CA VAL A 279 22.72 -24.45 -15.84
C VAL A 279 22.10 -24.27 -14.46
N ALA A 280 20.77 -24.14 -14.38
CA ALA A 280 20.06 -24.05 -13.11
C ALA A 280 20.36 -25.25 -12.19
N ARG A 281 20.35 -26.48 -12.72
CA ARG A 281 20.72 -27.68 -11.95
C ARG A 281 22.18 -27.66 -11.48
N ALA A 282 23.11 -27.27 -12.35
CA ALA A 282 24.53 -27.18 -11.99
C ALA A 282 24.77 -26.16 -10.87
N VAL A 283 24.13 -24.99 -10.96
CA VAL A 283 24.16 -23.96 -9.90
C VAL A 283 23.58 -24.51 -8.59
N ALA A 284 22.40 -25.15 -8.64
CA ALA A 284 21.77 -25.71 -7.45
C ALA A 284 22.64 -26.78 -6.76
N VAL A 285 23.25 -27.69 -7.52
CA VAL A 285 24.18 -28.69 -6.99
C VAL A 285 25.42 -28.03 -6.39
N GLY A 286 25.98 -27.01 -7.06
CA GLY A 286 27.12 -26.25 -6.54
C GLY A 286 26.81 -25.55 -5.22
N VAL A 287 25.66 -24.86 -5.12
CA VAL A 287 25.19 -24.20 -3.89
C VAL A 287 24.98 -25.21 -2.76
N ALA A 288 24.31 -26.33 -3.03
CA ALA A 288 24.08 -27.37 -2.03
C ALA A 288 25.39 -28.00 -1.54
N GLY A 289 26.31 -28.33 -2.44
CA GLY A 289 27.63 -28.85 -2.10
C GLY A 289 28.44 -27.87 -1.25
N GLY A 290 28.47 -26.59 -1.64
CA GLY A 290 29.13 -25.54 -0.86
C GLY A 290 28.53 -25.37 0.53
N ALA A 291 27.20 -25.39 0.65
CA ALA A 291 26.51 -25.30 1.95
C ALA A 291 26.86 -26.46 2.88
N VAL A 292 26.93 -27.70 2.36
CA VAL A 292 27.35 -28.88 3.14
C VAL A 292 28.79 -28.73 3.64
N VAL A 293 29.71 -28.24 2.79
CA VAL A 293 31.11 -28.01 3.18
C VAL A 293 31.22 -26.97 4.29
N VAL A 294 30.55 -25.82 4.13
CA VAL A 294 30.55 -24.75 5.15
C VAL A 294 29.95 -25.23 6.45
N PHE A 295 28.82 -25.94 6.40
CA PHE A 295 28.17 -26.49 7.59
C PHE A 295 29.07 -27.51 8.31
N GLY A 296 29.69 -28.42 7.56
CA GLY A 296 30.65 -29.38 8.11
C GLY A 296 31.85 -28.71 8.78
N TRP A 297 32.38 -27.66 8.16
CA TRP A 297 33.50 -26.88 8.71
C TRP A 297 33.16 -26.25 10.07
N PHE A 298 31.99 -25.61 10.21
CA PHE A 298 31.59 -24.95 11.46
C PHE A 298 31.10 -25.90 12.56
N THR A 299 30.72 -27.12 12.22
CA THR A 299 30.18 -28.09 13.20
C THR A 299 31.20 -29.10 13.68
N LEU A 300 32.23 -29.38 12.87
CA LEU A 300 33.26 -30.39 13.15
C LEU A 300 34.64 -29.78 13.45
N GLY A 301 34.84 -28.49 13.20
CA GLY A 301 36.05 -27.73 13.55
C GLY A 301 35.84 -26.87 14.80
#